data_AF-A0A9Q1BJP5-F1
#
_entry.id   AF-A0A9Q1BJP5-F1
#
_cell.length_a   1.000
_cell.length_b   1.000
_cell.length_c   1.000
_cell.angle_alpha   90.00
_cell.angle_beta   90.00
_cell.angle_gamma   90.00
#
_symmetry.space_group_name_H-M   'P 1'
#
loop_
_entity.id
_entity.type
_entity.pdbx_description
1 polymer ?
#
loop_
_entity_poly.entity_id
_entity_poly.type
_entity_poly.pdbx_seq_one_letter_code
_entity_poly.pdbx_strand_id
1 'polypeptide(L)' 'MRTIEGVIADLPDAEIFSKSDASSRFWKIRLDVESAKLSTFNTPFGRYKFKRLPLTFVQHQKYSKML' A
#
# COMPACT_ATOMS: atom_id res chain seq x y z
N MET A 1 13.07 -8.90 -2.44
CA MET A 1 13.23 -7.52 -1.94
C MET A 1 14.68 -7.14 -2.18
N ARG A 2 14.96 -6.03 -2.87
CA ARG A 2 16.34 -5.57 -3.04
C ARG A 2 16.80 -4.92 -1.74
N THR A 3 18.05 -5.15 -1.33
CA THR A 3 18.64 -4.46 -0.19
C THR A 3 19.17 -3.10 -0.63
N ILE A 4 19.47 -2.23 0.33
CA ILE A 4 19.94 -0.87 0.04
C ILE A 4 21.31 -0.94 -0.67
N GLU A 5 22.17 -1.85 -0.24
CA GLU A 5 23.51 -2.06 -0.81
C GLU A 5 23.44 -2.49 -2.28
N GLY A 6 22.48 -3.36 -2.64
CA GLY A 6 22.28 -3.77 -4.03
C GLY A 6 21.79 -2.64 -4.93
N VAL A 7 20.96 -1.72 -4.40
CA VAL A 7 20.50 -0.55 -5.17
C VAL A 7 21.62 0.48 -5.36
N ILE A 8 22.48 0.65 -4.36
CA ILE A 8 23.64 1.56 -4.44
C ILE A 8 24.67 1.02 -5.42
N ALA A 9 24.91 -0.30 -5.43
CA ALA A 9 25.83 -0.93 -6.38
C ALA A 9 25.41 -0.75 -7.85
N ASP A 10 24.11 -0.62 -8.12
CA ASP A 10 23.55 -0.38 -9.45
C ASP A 10 23.65 1.10 -9.90
N LEU A 11 24.10 2.02 -9.04
CA LEU A 11 24.12 3.47 -9.28
C LEU A 11 25.51 4.10 -8.98
N PRO A 12 26.60 3.63 -9.62
CA PRO A 12 27.97 4.03 -9.26
C PRO A 12 28.29 5.52 -9.48
N ASP A 13 27.68 6.16 -10.47
CA ASP A 13 27.95 7.56 -10.86
C ASP A 13 26.80 8.53 -10.51
N ALA A 14 25.86 8.11 -9.66
CA ALA A 14 24.75 8.96 -9.26
C ALA A 14 25.22 10.05 -8.27
N GLU A 15 25.22 11.30 -8.72
CA GLU A 15 25.67 12.45 -7.92
C GLU A 15 24.52 13.10 -7.12
N ILE A 16 23.28 12.99 -7.61
CA ILE A 16 22.09 13.62 -7.03
C ILE A 16 21.04 12.57 -6.71
N PHE A 17 20.61 12.54 -5.44
CA PHE A 17 19.52 11.69 -4.97
C PHE A 17 18.36 12.52 -4.46
N SER A 18 17.14 12.13 -4.83
CA SER A 18 15.91 12.71 -4.28
C SER A 18 15.09 11.64 -3.58
N LYS A 19 14.62 11.93 -2.37
CA LYS A 19 13.74 11.04 -1.61
C LYS A 19 12.28 11.37 -1.88
N SER A 20 11.57 10.50 -2.58
CA SER A 20 10.11 10.62 -2.71
C SER A 20 9.45 9.99 -1.49
N ASP A 21 8.74 10.79 -0.69
CA ASP A 21 7.87 10.26 0.35
C ASP A 21 6.56 9.73 -0.25
N ALA A 22 6.19 8.51 0.14
CA ALA A 22 4.97 7.85 -0.28
C ALA A 22 4.17 7.41 0.96
N SER A 23 4.09 8.31 1.95
CA SER A 23 3.37 8.13 3.21
C SER A 23 1.88 7.83 3.03
N SER A 24 1.25 8.38 1.99
CA SER A 24 -0.16 8.15 1.65
C SER A 24 -0.39 7.18 0.50
N ARG A 25 0.61 6.34 0.16
CA ARG A 25 0.56 5.42 -1.00
C ARG A 25 -0.69 4.53 -1.04
N PHE A 26 -1.16 4.10 0.12
CA PHE A 26 -2.28 3.15 0.23
C PHE A 26 -3.60 3.76 -0.27
N TRP A 27 -3.80 5.06 -0.03
CA TRP A 27 -4.97 5.80 -0.52
C TRP A 27 -4.94 6.04 -2.03
N LYS A 28 -3.85 5.73 -2.73
CA LYS A 28 -3.80 5.78 -4.21
C LYS A 28 -4.24 4.46 -4.83
N ILE A 29 -4.23 3.36 -4.07
CA ILE A 29 -4.53 2.03 -4.57
C ILE A 29 -6.03 1.76 -4.43
N ARG A 30 -6.70 1.56 -5.57
CA ARG A 30 -8.11 1.17 -5.61
C ARG A 30 -8.23 -0.32 -5.32
N LEU A 31 -9.23 -0.69 -4.50
CA LEU A 31 -9.58 -2.08 -4.27
C LEU A 31 -10.50 -2.56 -5.39
N ASP A 32 -10.33 -3.83 -5.78
CA ASP A 32 -11.33 -4.53 -6.58
C ASP A 32 -12.64 -4.69 -5.78
N VAL A 33 -13.71 -5.04 -6.49
CA VAL A 33 -15.07 -5.09 -5.90
C VAL A 33 -15.17 -6.16 -4.81
N GLU A 34 -14.49 -7.29 -4.95
CA GLU A 34 -14.54 -8.39 -3.98
C GLU A 34 -13.73 -8.04 -2.72
N SER A 35 -12.54 -7.46 -2.87
CA SER A 35 -11.74 -6.95 -1.75
C SER A 35 -12.42 -5.78 -1.04
N ALA A 36 -13.15 -4.93 -1.77
CA ALA A 36 -13.97 -3.89 -1.18
C ALA A 36 -15.11 -4.47 -0.33
N LYS A 37 -15.73 -5.60 -0.72
CA LYS A 37 -16.74 -6.27 0.12
C LYS A 37 -16.15 -6.86 1.39
N LEU A 38 -14.90 -7.33 1.34
CA LEU A 38 -14.21 -7.86 2.53
C LEU A 38 -13.74 -6.76 3.50
N SER A 39 -13.59 -5.53 3.01
CA SER A 39 -13.15 -4.38 3.81
C SER A 39 -14.32 -3.55 4.36
N THR A 40 -15.32 -4.23 4.92
CA THR A 40 -16.45 -3.56 5.59
C THR A 40 -16.16 -3.26 7.06
N PHE A 41 -16.67 -2.14 7.55
CA PHE A 41 -16.67 -1.79 8.96
C PHE A 41 -18.05 -1.29 9.40
N ASN A 42 -18.38 -1.52 10.66
CA ASN A 42 -19.64 -1.04 11.24
C ASN A 42 -19.41 0.34 11.85
N THR A 43 -20.38 1.22 11.65
CA THR A 43 -20.53 2.50 12.34
C THR A 43 -21.88 2.49 13.06
N PRO A 44 -22.10 3.37 14.05
CA PRO A 44 -23.43 3.55 14.66
C PRO A 44 -24.53 3.87 13.63
N PHE A 45 -24.17 4.37 12.45
CA PHE A 45 -25.07 4.77 11.38
C PHE A 45 -25.18 3.76 10.24
N GLY A 46 -24.59 2.56 10.38
CA GLY A 46 -24.66 1.49 9.38
C GLY A 46 -23.30 0.92 8.98
N ARG A 47 -23.32 0.05 7.97
CA ARG A 47 -22.13 -0.66 7.48
C ARG A 47 -21.56 0.02 6.24
N TYR A 48 -20.28 0.35 6.29
CA TYR A 48 -19.55 0.97 5.20
C TYR A 48 -18.44 0.04 4.72
N LYS A 49 -17.88 0.35 3.55
CA LYS A 49 -16.73 -0.37 2.98
C LYS A 49 -15.67 0.57 2.46
N PHE A 50 -14.41 0.15 2.55
CA PHE A 50 -13.33 0.88 1.92
C PHE A 50 -13.33 0.66 0.41
N LYS A 51 -13.09 1.73 -0.35
CA LYS A 51 -12.89 1.68 -1.82
C LYS A 51 -11.42 1.69 -2.20
N ARG A 52 -10.55 1.97 -1.24
CA ARG A 52 -9.09 2.10 -1.41
C ARG A 52 -8.41 1.41 -0.25
N LEU A 53 -7.17 0.98 -0.46
CA LEU A 53 -6.45 0.16 0.51
C LEU A 53 -6.30 0.92 1.84
N PRO A 54 -6.88 0.44 2.94
CA PRO A 54 -6.75 1.08 4.24
C PRO A 54 -5.42 0.69 4.88
N LEU A 55 -4.82 1.60 5.63
CA LEU A 55 -3.51 1.38 6.28
C LEU A 55 -3.51 0.13 7.18
N THR A 56 -4.65 -0.20 7.78
CA THR A 56 -4.84 -1.34 8.69
C THR A 56 -4.73 -2.71 8.02
N PHE A 57 -4.83 -2.81 6.68
CA PHE A 57 -4.74 -4.08 5.95
C PHE A 57 -3.29 -4.50 5.64
N VAL A 58 -2.35 -3.55 5.67
CA VAL A 58 -0.97 -3.76 5.19
C VAL A 58 -0.17 -4.70 6.10
N GLN A 59 -0.59 -4.87 7.37
CA GLN A 59 0.11 -5.75 8.32
C GLN A 59 -0.21 -7.24 8.13
N HIS A 60 -1.25 -7.60 7.37
CA HIS A 60 -1.64 -8.99 7.20
C HIS A 60 -1.18 -9.51 5.82
N GLN A 61 -0.15 -10.37 5.81
CA GLN A 61 0.46 -10.99 4.62
C GLN A 61 -0.54 -11.77 3.73
N LYS A 62 -1.73 -12.06 4.27
CA LYS A 62 -2.85 -12.75 3.60
C LYS A 62 -3.49 -11.95 2.45
N TYR A 63 -3.23 -10.65 2.37
CA TYR A 63 -3.92 -9.72 1.45
C TYR A 63 -3.16 -9.41 0.16
N SER A 64 -2.05 -10.11 -0.10
CA SER A 64 -1.29 -9.98 -1.37
C SER A 64 -2.09 -10.38 -2.62
N LYS A 65 -3.28 -10.97 -2.47
CA LYS A 65 -4.19 -11.36 -3.56
C LYS A 65 -5.39 -10.40 -3.74
N MET A 66 -5.41 -9.28 -3.02
CA MET A 66 -6.52 -8.31 -3.01
C MET A 66 -6.19 -7.01 -3.79
N LEU A 67 -5.08 -7.03 -4.53
CA LEU A 67 -4.63 -6.00 -5.47
C LEU A 67 -4.61 -6.62 -6.87
#